data_AF-A0A450VGS8-F1
#
_entry.id   AF-A0A450VGS8-F1
#
_cell.length_a   1.000
_cell.length_b   1.000
_cell.length_c   1.000
_cell.angle_alpha   90.00
_cell.angle_beta   90.00
_cell.angle_gamma   90.00
#
_symmetry.space_group_name_H-M   'P 1'
#
loop_
_entity.id
_entity.type
_entity.pdbx_description
1 polymer ?
#
loop_
_entity_poly.entity_id
_entity_poly.type
_entity_poly.pdbx_seq_one_letter_code
_entity_poly.pdbx_strand_id
1 'polypeptide(L)' 'MFEYDQDIVQILLEKDERFQELYEYHGKLKEKVRDVERGGHPLDASSLGILKKEKLLAKDKMAMMINQYRRENLGPA' A
#
# COMPACT_ATOMS: atom_id res chain seq x y z
N MET A 1 -4.83 8.40 10.78
CA MET A 1 -5.90 7.99 9.83
C MET A 1 -5.95 6.49 9.55
N PHE A 2 -4.91 5.69 9.84
CA PHE A 2 -4.92 4.23 9.69
C PHE A 2 -5.00 3.45 11.03
N GLU A 3 -5.02 4.15 12.17
CA GLU A 3 -5.03 3.52 13.50
C GLU A 3 -6.36 2.83 13.83
N TYR A 4 -7.46 3.15 13.12
CA TYR A 4 -8.75 2.49 13.30
C TYR A 4 -9.01 1.33 12.34
N ASP A 5 -8.21 1.21 11.27
CA ASP A 5 -8.42 0.21 10.23
C ASP A 5 -7.46 -0.98 10.38
N GLN A 6 -6.66 -1.07 11.45
CA GLN A 6 -5.74 -2.19 11.65
C GLN A 6 -6.45 -3.55 11.71
N ASP A 7 -7.68 -3.59 12.21
CA ASP A 7 -8.52 -4.79 12.27
C ASP A 7 -8.97 -5.21 10.86
N ILE A 8 -9.52 -4.26 10.09
CA ILE A 8 -9.91 -4.46 8.69
C ILE A 8 -8.70 -4.82 7.82
N VAL A 9 -7.55 -4.20 8.06
CA VAL A 9 -6.29 -4.48 7.37
C VAL A 9 -5.83 -5.91 7.66
N GLN A 10 -5.90 -6.38 8.91
CA GLN A 10 -5.58 -7.78 9.24
C GLN A 10 -6.55 -8.75 8.58
N ILE A 11 -7.84 -8.45 8.62
CA ILE A 11 -8.85 -9.30 7.98
C ILE A 11 -8.66 -9.34 6.46
N LEU A 12 -8.36 -8.20 5.82
CA LEU A 12 -8.06 -8.13 4.39
C LEU A 12 -6.74 -8.82 4.05
N LEU A 13 -5.73 -8.72 4.91
CA LEU A 13 -4.47 -9.48 4.76
C LEU A 13 -4.72 -10.99 4.79
N GLU A 14 -5.64 -11.46 5.63
CA GLU A 14 -5.92 -12.89 5.79
C GLU A 14 -6.95 -13.42 4.77
N LYS A 15 -7.93 -12.60 4.38
CA LYS A 15 -8.99 -12.98 3.44
C LYS A 15 -8.68 -12.67 1.98
N ASP A 16 -7.88 -11.64 1.70
CA ASP A 16 -7.70 -11.09 0.37
C ASP A 16 -6.22 -11.07 -0.02
N GLU A 17 -5.80 -12.10 -0.75
CA GLU A 17 -4.42 -12.29 -1.21
C GLU A 17 -3.91 -11.08 -2.02
N ARG A 18 -4.82 -10.39 -2.74
CA ARG A 18 -4.48 -9.16 -3.49
C ARG A 18 -4.08 -8.02 -2.55
N PHE A 19 -4.73 -7.92 -1.39
CA PHE A 19 -4.39 -6.92 -0.39
C PHE A 19 -3.03 -7.23 0.24
N GLN A 20 -2.75 -8.51 0.52
CA GLN A 20 -1.45 -8.95 0.98
C GLN A 20 -0.35 -8.60 -0.05
N GLU A 21 -0.53 -8.95 -1.33
CA GLU A 21 0.44 -8.61 -2.37
C GLU A 21 0.66 -7.09 -2.47
N LEU A 22 -0.40 -6.28 -2.39
CA LEU A 22 -0.31 -4.83 -2.36
C LEU A 22 0.50 -4.32 -1.16
N TYR A 23 0.30 -4.91 0.02
CA TYR A 23 0.99 -4.53 1.24
C TYR A 23 2.48 -4.84 1.17
N GLU A 24 2.82 -6.04 0.72
CA GLU A 24 4.21 -6.45 0.45
C GLU A 24 4.84 -5.58 -0.63
N TYR A 25 4.10 -5.27 -1.71
CA TYR A 25 4.56 -4.41 -2.79
C TYR A 25 4.85 -2.99 -2.29
N HIS A 26 3.98 -2.43 -1.46
CA HIS A 26 4.21 -1.13 -0.83
C HIS A 26 5.46 -1.13 0.07
N GLY A 27 5.70 -2.22 0.80
CA GLY A 27 6.94 -2.41 1.57
C GLY A 27 8.18 -2.41 0.68
N LYS A 28 8.16 -3.22 -0.39
CA LYS A 28 9.24 -3.29 -1.39
C LYS A 28 9.48 -1.95 -2.08
N LEU A 29 8.44 -1.23 -2.45
CA LEU A 29 8.55 0.12 -3.03
C LEU A 29 9.25 1.08 -2.07
N LYS A 30 8.88 1.06 -0.79
CA LYS A 30 9.47 1.94 0.23
C LYS A 30 10.95 1.60 0.47
N GLU A 31 11.29 0.32 0.51
CA GLU A 31 12.68 -0.14 0.59
C GLU A 31 13.48 0.29 -0.64
N LYS A 32 12.92 0.08 -1.84
CA LYS A 32 13.54 0.47 -3.10
C LYS A 32 13.75 1.97 -3.20
N VAL A 33 12.78 2.79 -2.78
CA VAL A 33 12.95 4.25 -2.65
C VAL A 33 14.09 4.58 -1.70
N ARG A 34 14.14 3.93 -0.54
CA ARG A 34 15.17 4.18 0.48
C ARG A 34 16.56 3.79 -0.01
N ASP A 35 16.67 2.73 -0.82
CA ASP A 35 17.92 2.26 -1.41
C ASP A 35 18.43 3.24 -2.49
N VAL A 36 17.52 3.74 -3.33
CA VAL A 36 17.77 4.82 -4.31
C VAL A 36 18.23 6.09 -3.60
N GLU A 37 17.51 6.51 -2.54
CA GLU A 37 17.86 7.71 -1.75
C GLU A 37 19.21 7.57 -1.03
N ARG A 38 19.60 6.35 -0.65
CA ARG A 38 20.88 6.08 0.01
C ARG A 38 22.07 6.12 -0.98
N GLY A 39 21.82 6.24 -2.28
CA GLY A 39 22.86 6.39 -3.31
C GLY A 39 23.52 5.07 -3.72
N GLY A 40 22.92 3.92 -3.40
CA GLY A 40 23.47 2.61 -3.75
C GLY A 40 23.46 2.30 -5.25
N HIS A 41 22.59 2.99 -6.01
CA HIS A 41 22.46 2.80 -7.45
C HIS A 41 22.20 4.13 -8.16
N PRO A 42 22.77 4.35 -9.36
CA PRO A 42 22.36 5.42 -10.26
C PRO A 42 21.00 5.07 -10.87
N LEU A 43 19.98 4.97 -10.02
CA LEU A 43 18.61 4.84 -10.45
C LEU A 43 18.13 6.24 -10.81
N ASP A 44 17.84 6.38 -12.09
CA ASP A 44 17.39 7.59 -12.75
C ASP A 44 16.26 8.26 -11.95
N ALA A 45 16.28 9.58 -11.80
CA ALA A 45 15.24 10.33 -11.07
C ALA A 45 13.81 9.96 -11.53
N SER A 46 13.69 9.49 -12.78
CA SER A 46 12.49 8.90 -13.37
C SER A 46 11.93 7.71 -12.57
N SER A 47 12.78 6.80 -12.06
CA SER A 47 12.37 5.67 -11.23
C SER A 47 11.80 6.12 -9.88
N LEU A 48 12.37 7.15 -9.25
CA LEU A 48 11.83 7.70 -8.00
C LEU A 48 10.41 8.26 -8.21
N GLY A 49 10.17 8.93 -9.34
CA GLY A 49 8.85 9.41 -9.74
C GLY A 49 7.84 8.27 -9.92
N ILE A 50 8.25 7.18 -10.58
CA ILE A 50 7.42 5.98 -10.77
C ILE A 50 7.12 5.32 -9.41
N LEU A 51 8.13 5.14 -8.55
CA LEU A 51 7.98 4.53 -7.23
C LEU A 51 7.01 5.34 -6.34
N LYS A 52 7.06 6.67 -6.39
CA LYS A 52 6.11 7.54 -5.67
C LYS A 52 4.69 7.36 -6.19
N LYS A 53 4.51 7.28 -7.51
CA LYS A 53 3.20 7.03 -8.14
C LYS A 53 2.64 5.65 -7.76
N GLU A 54 3.47 4.62 -7.84
CA GLU A 54 3.13 3.25 -7.45
C GLU A 54 2.75 3.17 -5.97
N LYS A 55 3.51 3.84 -5.10
CA LYS A 55 3.19 3.92 -3.67
C LYS A 55 1.84 4.61 -3.42
N LEU A 56 1.55 5.68 -4.18
CA LEU A 56 0.27 6.38 -4.11
C LEU A 56 -0.86 5.46 -4.57
N LEU A 57 -0.72 4.79 -5.71
CA LEU A 57 -1.69 3.84 -6.25
C LEU A 57 -1.94 2.65 -5.32
N ALA A 58 -0.88 2.10 -4.73
CA ALA A 58 -0.99 1.00 -3.78
C ALA A 58 -1.77 1.42 -2.54
N LYS A 59 -1.46 2.61 -2.01
CA LYS A 59 -2.20 3.19 -0.87
C LYS A 59 -3.66 3.48 -1.22
N ASP A 60 -3.93 4.01 -2.41
CA ASP A 60 -5.28 4.33 -2.88
C ASP A 60 -6.12 3.05 -3.04
N LYS A 61 -5.53 2.00 -3.65
CA LYS A 61 -6.14 0.67 -3.73
C LYS A 61 -6.43 0.07 -2.36
N MET A 62 -5.46 0.11 -1.43
CA MET A 62 -5.69 -0.37 -0.07
C MET A 62 -6.82 0.39 0.61
N ALA A 63 -6.84 1.73 0.50
CA ALA A 63 -7.90 2.55 1.07
C ALA A 63 -9.27 2.23 0.46
N MET A 64 -9.32 2.00 -0.85
CA MET A 64 -10.54 1.64 -1.56
C MET A 64 -11.05 0.27 -1.12
N MET A 65 -10.16 -0.74 -0.99
CA MET A 65 -10.51 -2.07 -0.48
C MET A 65 -10.99 -2.04 0.96
N ILE A 66 -10.33 -1.27 1.83
CA ILE A 66 -10.77 -1.06 3.23
C ILE A 66 -12.15 -0.41 3.26
N ASN A 67 -12.37 0.64 2.46
CA ASN A 67 -13.65 1.35 2.43
C ASN A 67 -14.79 0.47 1.90
N GLN A 68 -14.50 -0.32 0.87
CA GLN A 68 -15.39 -1.33 0.29
C GLN A 68 -15.74 -2.39 1.34
N TYR A 69 -14.73 -3.00 1.97
CA TYR A 69 -14.91 -4.01 3.01
C TYR A 69 -15.72 -3.48 4.20
N ARG A 70 -15.41 -2.25 4.64
CA ARG A 70 -16.14 -1.57 5.70
C ARG A 70 -17.61 -1.35 5.33
N ARG A 71 -17.90 -0.92 4.09
CA ARG A 71 -19.28 -0.76 3.62
C ARG A 71 -20.04 -2.08 3.58
N GLU A 72 -19.40 -3.15 3.14
CA GLU A 72 -20.03 -4.46 2.99
C GLU A 72 -20.21 -5.20 4.32
N ASN A 73 -19.27 -5.07 5.27
CA ASN A 73 -19.28 -5.85 6.52
C ASN A 73 -19.78 -5.06 7.74
N LEU A 74 -19.64 -3.72 7.76
CA LEU A 74 -20.02 -2.89 8.92
C LEU A 74 -21.26 -2.01 8.68
N GLY A 75 -21.83 -2.01 7.47
CA GLY A 75 -22.95 -1.14 7.11
C GLY A 75 -22.58 0.36 7.11
N PRO A 76 -23.38 1.24 6.48
CA PRO A 76 -23.09 2.67 6.49
C PRO A 76 -23.22 3.20 7.93
N ALA A 77 -22.09 3.59 8.53
CA ALA A 77 -22.05 4.43 9.72
C ALA A 77 -22.60 5.83 9.42
#